data_AF-A0AAJ1UJI0-F1
#
_entry.id   AF-A0AAJ1UJI0-F1
#
_cell.length_a   1.000
_cell.length_b   1.000
_cell.length_c   1.000
_cell.angle_alpha   90.00
_cell.angle_beta   90.00
_cell.angle_gamma   90.00
#
_symmetry.space_group_name_H-M   'P 1'
#
loop_
_entity.id
_entity.type
_entity.pdbx_description
1 polymer ?
#
loop_
_entity_poly.entity_id
_entity_poly.type
_entity_poly.pdbx_seq_one_letter_code
_entity_poly.pdbx_strand_id
1 'polypeptide(L)'
;ENIFNRMDTIVRYLAIEEYYGENNCGFRLYDKMQRARGQKIHDIDRFKELIKSIERNGFSKDSSILVDPNLQLVDGSHRLACALYFNLKRISINTQLQPVNIEYSIDWFKDAGFTEEELE
;
A
#
# COMPACT_ATOMS: atom_id res chain seq x y z
N GLU A 1 -21.47 3.70 -8.48
CA GLU A 1 -20.85 3.44 -7.15
C GLU A 1 -19.41 3.88 -7.18
N ASN A 2 -18.88 4.36 -6.05
CA ASN A 2 -17.48 4.74 -5.93
C ASN A 2 -16.68 3.46 -5.65
N ILE A 3 -16.22 2.79 -6.70
CA ILE A 3 -15.46 1.54 -6.58
C ILE A 3 -14.11 1.87 -5.97
N PHE A 4 -13.83 1.35 -4.78
CA PHE A 4 -12.54 1.53 -4.13
C PHE A 4 -11.45 0.77 -4.91
N ASN A 5 -10.53 1.52 -5.53
CA ASN A 5 -9.53 0.99 -6.45
C ASN A 5 -8.12 0.92 -5.85
N ARG A 6 -8.00 0.82 -4.52
CA ARG A 6 -6.72 0.94 -3.80
C ARG A 6 -6.56 -0.15 -2.73
N MET A 7 -7.07 -1.36 -3.02
CA MET A 7 -6.94 -2.54 -2.16
C MET A 7 -5.48 -2.85 -1.83
N ASP A 8 -4.55 -2.45 -2.71
CA ASP A 8 -3.11 -2.53 -2.48
C ASP A 8 -2.63 -1.76 -1.23
N THR A 9 -3.32 -0.69 -0.85
CA THR A 9 -3.04 0.04 0.40
C THR A 9 -3.52 -0.74 1.61
N ILE A 10 -4.68 -1.40 1.50
CA ILE A 10 -5.25 -2.24 2.57
C ILE A 10 -4.35 -3.43 2.83
N VAL A 11 -3.94 -4.16 1.79
CA VAL A 11 -3.02 -5.31 1.95
C VAL A 11 -1.71 -4.90 2.62
N ARG A 12 -1.18 -3.73 2.28
CA ARG A 12 0.03 -3.19 2.95
C ARG A 12 -0.25 -2.77 4.39
N TYR A 13 -1.44 -2.27 4.69
CA TYR A 13 -1.86 -1.96 6.05
C TYR A 13 -1.93 -3.23 6.91
N LEU A 14 -2.56 -4.30 6.40
CA LEU A 14 -2.60 -5.61 7.07
C LEU A 14 -1.19 -6.16 7.32
N ALA A 15 -0.24 -5.95 6.41
CA ALA A 15 1.15 -6.34 6.63
C ALA A 15 1.85 -5.52 7.74
N ILE A 16 1.45 -4.27 7.97
CA ILE A 16 1.93 -3.47 9.10
C ILE A 16 1.33 -3.99 10.40
N GLU A 17 0.03 -4.29 10.42
CA GLU A 17 -0.62 -4.95 11.57
C GLU A 17 0.06 -6.28 11.93
N GLU A 18 0.37 -7.14 10.95
CA GLU A 18 1.11 -8.38 11.20
C GLU A 18 2.51 -8.10 11.76
N TYR A 19 3.19 -7.05 11.27
CA TYR A 19 4.49 -6.63 11.82
C TYR A 19 4.43 -6.29 13.32
N TYR A 20 3.31 -5.74 13.79
CA TYR A 20 3.06 -5.46 15.20
C TYR A 20 2.33 -6.59 15.95
N GLY A 21 2.05 -7.72 15.29
CA GLY A 21 1.43 -8.90 15.88
C GLY A 21 -0.09 -8.82 16.05
N GLU A 22 -0.76 -7.93 15.32
CA GLU A 22 -2.22 -7.72 15.41
C GLU A 22 -3.01 -8.70 14.53
N ASN A 23 -2.40 -9.23 13.47
CA ASN A 23 -2.93 -10.31 12.65
C ASN A 23 -1.81 -11.28 12.24
N ASN A 24 -2.13 -12.31 11.45
CA ASN A 24 -1.19 -13.33 10.97
C ASN A 24 -1.29 -13.62 9.47
N CYS A 25 -1.89 -12.70 8.70
CA CYS A 25 -2.18 -12.89 7.28
C CYS A 25 -1.61 -11.81 6.36
N GLY A 26 -1.33 -10.60 6.87
CA GLY A 26 -0.92 -9.44 6.09
C GLY A 26 0.29 -9.66 5.18
N PHE A 27 1.38 -10.23 5.67
CA PHE A 27 2.58 -10.50 4.87
C PHE A 27 2.33 -11.57 3.80
N ARG A 28 1.49 -12.57 4.09
CA ARG A 28 1.09 -13.59 3.11
C ARG A 28 0.29 -12.97 1.96
N LEU A 29 -0.71 -12.15 2.27
CA LEU A 29 -1.52 -11.44 1.28
C LEU A 29 -0.67 -10.45 0.47
N TYR A 30 0.26 -9.76 1.14
CA TYR A 30 1.21 -8.86 0.51
C TYR A 30 2.14 -9.57 -0.48
N ASP A 31 2.77 -10.68 -0.09
CA ASP A 31 3.60 -11.51 -0.98
C ASP A 31 2.79 -12.00 -2.20
N LYS A 32 1.56 -12.49 -1.96
CA LYS A 32 0.64 -12.92 -3.04
C LYS A 32 0.36 -11.80 -4.04
N MET A 33 -0.03 -10.61 -3.56
CA MET A 33 -0.29 -9.43 -4.39
C MET A 33 0.96 -9.01 -5.19
N GLN A 34 2.13 -8.98 -4.55
CA GLN A 34 3.38 -8.56 -5.17
C GLN A 34 3.82 -9.52 -6.28
N ARG A 35 3.62 -10.84 -6.08
CA ARG A 35 3.85 -11.87 -7.10
C ARG A 35 2.88 -11.72 -8.27
N ALA A 36 1.59 -11.51 -8.02
CA ALA A 36 0.58 -11.32 -9.07
C ALA A 36 0.88 -10.10 -9.96
N ARG A 37 1.49 -9.05 -9.39
CA ARG A 37 1.96 -7.87 -10.14
C ARG A 37 3.20 -8.14 -11.03
N GLY A 38 3.79 -9.33 -10.96
CA GLY A 38 4.99 -9.69 -11.72
C GLY A 38 6.30 -9.17 -11.12
N GLN A 39 6.30 -8.70 -9.86
CA GLN A 39 7.55 -8.31 -9.18
C GLN A 39 8.31 -9.56 -8.72
N LYS A 40 9.45 -9.83 -9.38
CA LYS A 40 10.29 -11.02 -9.11
C LYS A 40 10.99 -11.01 -7.74
N ILE A 41 11.23 -9.83 -7.17
CA ILE A 41 11.89 -9.64 -5.87
C ILE A 41 11.11 -8.55 -5.15
N HIS A 42 10.40 -8.90 -4.08
CA HIS A 42 9.82 -7.94 -3.16
C HIS A 42 10.52 -8.10 -1.82
N ASP A 43 11.09 -6.99 -1.36
CA ASP A 43 11.94 -6.97 -0.19
C ASP A 43 11.09 -6.64 1.04
N ILE A 44 10.63 -7.69 1.74
CA ILE A 44 9.88 -7.56 3.00
C ILE A 44 10.72 -6.82 4.03
N ASP A 45 12.04 -7.04 4.07
CA ASP A 45 12.92 -6.38 5.03
C ASP A 45 12.99 -4.88 4.74
N ARG A 46 13.06 -4.47 3.47
CA ARG A 46 12.95 -3.05 3.09
C ARG A 46 11.61 -2.44 3.50
N PHE A 47 10.51 -3.19 3.42
CA PHE A 47 9.22 -2.69 3.89
C PHE A 47 9.23 -2.54 5.42
N LYS A 48 9.75 -3.51 6.17
CA LYS A 48 9.92 -3.40 7.63
C LYS A 48 10.80 -2.22 8.03
N GLU A 49 11.89 -1.96 7.32
CA GLU A 49 12.73 -0.79 7.57
C GLU A 49 12.00 0.52 7.27
N LEU A 50 11.12 0.57 6.27
CA LEU A 50 10.25 1.71 6.03
C LEU A 50 9.28 1.94 7.20
N ILE A 51 8.64 0.87 7.70
CA ILE A 51 7.72 0.94 8.85
C ILE A 51 8.44 1.54 10.06
N LYS A 52 9.59 0.99 10.44
CA LYS A 52 10.43 1.49 11.54
C LYS A 52 10.86 2.94 11.34
N SER A 53 11.21 3.31 10.10
CA SER A 53 11.65 4.68 9.80
C SER A 53 10.52 5.68 10.01
N ILE A 54 9.31 5.38 9.51
CA ILE A 54 8.15 6.27 9.67
C ILE A 54 7.65 6.30 11.11
N GLU A 55 7.68 5.17 11.82
CA GLU A 55 7.37 5.11 13.26
C GLU A 55 8.26 6.07 14.07
N ARG A 56 9.58 6.02 13.83
CA ARG A 56 10.56 6.78 14.61
C ARG A 56 10.64 8.25 14.22
N ASN A 57 10.58 8.54 12.92
CA ASN A 57 10.89 9.86 12.38
C ASN A 57 9.66 10.61 11.85
N GLY A 58 8.51 9.95 11.77
CA GLY A 58 7.33 10.45 11.07
C GLY A 58 7.54 10.50 9.55
N PHE A 59 6.66 11.25 8.88
CA PHE A 59 6.70 11.42 7.43
C PHE A 59 7.58 12.60 7.06
N SER A 60 8.79 12.36 6.53
CA SER A 60 9.64 13.45 6.06
C SER A 60 9.05 14.11 4.81
N LYS A 61 9.38 15.38 4.56
CA LYS A 61 8.99 16.06 3.30
C LYS A 61 9.57 15.36 2.08
N ASP A 62 10.78 14.80 2.21
CA ASP A 62 11.45 14.02 1.16
C ASP A 62 10.79 12.66 0.93
N SER A 63 9.88 12.23 1.82
CA SER A 63 9.12 10.99 1.71
C SER A 63 7.79 11.18 0.96
N SER A 64 7.59 12.28 0.23
CA SER A 64 6.33 12.60 -0.46
C SER A 64 5.79 11.46 -1.32
N ILE A 65 4.48 11.18 -1.22
CA ILE A 65 3.80 10.27 -2.14
C ILE A 65 3.61 10.94 -3.51
N LEU A 66 3.60 10.16 -4.59
CA LEU A 66 3.35 10.69 -5.93
C LEU A 66 1.87 10.53 -6.26
N VAL A 67 1.25 11.61 -6.71
CA VAL A 67 -0.14 11.62 -7.18
C VAL A 67 -0.24 12.24 -8.56
N ASP A 68 -1.33 11.95 -9.26
CA ASP A 68 -1.64 12.58 -10.53
C ASP A 68 -2.40 13.91 -10.33
N PRO A 69 -2.75 14.65 -11.41
CA PRO A 69 -3.52 15.90 -11.30
C PRO A 69 -4.92 15.74 -10.67
N ASN A 70 -5.47 14.53 -10.63
CA ASN A 70 -6.75 14.20 -9.99
C ASN A 70 -6.57 13.65 -8.57
N LEU A 71 -5.37 13.79 -7.99
CA LEU A 71 -4.98 13.26 -6.69
C LEU A 71 -5.09 11.73 -6.57
N GLN A 72 -5.10 11.01 -7.69
CA GLN A 72 -4.99 9.56 -7.69
C GLN A 72 -3.55 9.17 -7.35
N LEU A 73 -3.37 8.22 -6.44
CA LEU A 73 -2.04 7.79 -6.06
C LEU A 73 -1.35 7.09 -7.24
N VAL A 74 -0.16 7.57 -7.58
CA VAL A 74 0.73 6.95 -8.57
C VAL A 74 1.76 6.04 -7.91
N ASP A 75 2.40 6.53 -6.85
CA ASP A 75 3.41 5.80 -6.09
C ASP A 75 3.42 6.22 -4.61
N GLY A 76 3.94 5.33 -3.76
CA GLY A 76 4.06 5.54 -2.33
C GLY A 76 2.94 4.87 -1.54
N SER A 77 2.31 3.81 -2.06
CA SER A 77 1.23 3.12 -1.33
C SER A 77 1.71 2.46 -0.03
N HIS A 78 2.96 1.99 0.04
CA HIS A 78 3.59 1.58 1.31
C HIS A 78 3.66 2.72 2.33
N ARG A 79 4.06 3.91 1.88
CA ARG A 79 4.17 5.10 2.72
C ARG A 79 2.79 5.58 3.17
N LEU A 80 1.81 5.55 2.27
CA LEU A 80 0.42 5.86 2.59
C LEU A 80 -0.15 4.90 3.64
N ALA A 81 0.08 3.59 3.49
CA ALA A 81 -0.35 2.60 4.47
C ALA A 81 0.26 2.86 5.87
N CYS A 82 1.56 3.19 5.93
CA CYS A 82 2.20 3.60 7.19
C CYS A 82 1.57 4.87 7.78
N ALA A 83 1.32 5.89 6.95
CA ALA A 83 0.70 7.12 7.41
C ALA A 83 -0.71 6.90 7.98
N LEU A 84 -1.49 6.00 7.38
CA LEU A 84 -2.80 5.60 7.88
C LEU A 84 -2.69 4.86 9.22
N TYR A 85 -1.82 3.84 9.30
CA TYR A 85 -1.60 3.04 10.51
C TYR A 85 -1.16 3.90 11.71
N PHE A 86 -0.19 4.79 11.50
CA PHE A 86 0.26 5.73 12.55
C PHE A 86 -0.64 6.96 12.72
N ASN A 87 -1.82 6.99 12.07
CA ASN A 87 -2.82 8.06 12.19
C ASN A 87 -2.25 9.47 11.92
N LEU A 88 -1.35 9.59 10.94
CA LEU A 88 -0.73 10.86 10.57
C LEU A 88 -1.78 11.78 9.92
N LYS A 89 -1.92 12.99 10.46
CA LYS A 89 -2.94 13.95 10.00
C LYS A 89 -2.64 14.61 8.65
N ARG A 90 -1.36 14.63 8.25
CA ARG A 90 -0.91 15.26 7.01
C ARG A 90 0.29 14.50 6.46
N ILE A 91 0.34 14.37 5.14
CA ILE A 91 1.48 13.82 4.40
C ILE A 91 1.86 14.77 3.27
N SER A 92 3.12 14.71 2.84
CA SER A 92 3.59 15.48 1.68
C SER A 92 3.27 14.72 0.39
N ILE A 93 2.91 15.46 -0.66
CA ILE A 93 2.63 14.89 -1.99
C ILE A 93 3.47 15.61 -3.05
N ASN A 94 3.82 14.88 -4.09
CA ASN A 94 4.30 15.43 -5.35
C ASN A 94 3.27 15.12 -6.44
N THR A 95 3.05 16.05 -7.36
CA THR A 95 2.13 15.89 -8.48
C THR A 95 2.91 15.65 -9.77
N GLN A 96 2.59 14.58 -10.50
CA GLN A 96 3.05 14.42 -11.88
C GLN A 96 2.10 15.11 -12.88
N LEU A 97 2.55 15.26 -14.13
CA LEU A 97 1.82 16.02 -15.15
C LEU A 97 0.65 15.28 -15.78
N GLN A 98 0.72 13.95 -15.87
CA GLN A 98 -0.24 13.15 -16.62
C GLN A 98 -1.12 12.31 -15.68
N PRO A 99 -2.41 12.15 -16.00
CA PRO A 99 -3.26 11.20 -15.28
C PRO A 99 -2.76 9.77 -15.49
N VAL A 100 -2.96 8.92 -14.49
CA VAL A 100 -2.65 7.49 -14.59
C VAL A 100 -3.86 6.65 -14.27
N ASN A 101 -3.94 5.49 -14.93
CA ASN A 101 -4.87 4.45 -14.55
C ASN A 101 -4.10 3.32 -13.86
N ILE A 102 -4.18 3.28 -12.53
CA ILE A 102 -3.61 2.19 -11.73
C ILE A 102 -4.78 1.34 -11.24
N GLU A 103 -4.69 0.04 -11.50
CA GLU A 103 -5.77 -0.91 -11.23
C GLU A 103 -5.43 -1.75 -9.99
N TYR A 104 -6.19 -1.53 -8.92
CA TYR A 104 -6.18 -2.30 -7.67
C TYR A 104 -7.59 -2.39 -7.08
N SER A 105 -8.59 -2.59 -7.94
CA SER A 105 -9.96 -2.88 -7.54
C SER A 105 -10.04 -4.28 -6.93
N ILE A 106 -11.16 -4.55 -6.27
CA ILE A 106 -11.46 -5.90 -5.79
C ILE A 106 -11.48 -6.93 -6.93
N ASP A 107 -11.92 -6.52 -8.12
CA ASP A 107 -11.98 -7.40 -9.29
C ASP A 107 -10.58 -7.77 -9.79
N TRP A 108 -9.62 -6.84 -9.76
CA TRP A 108 -8.22 -7.18 -10.01
C TRP A 108 -7.68 -8.23 -9.04
N PHE A 109 -8.06 -8.15 -7.76
CA PHE A 109 -7.64 -9.14 -6.76
C PHE A 109 -8.27 -10.52 -7.02
N LYS A 110 -9.54 -10.57 -7.42
CA LYS A 110 -10.20 -11.82 -7.85
C LYS A 110 -9.48 -12.43 -9.05
N ASP A 111 -9.18 -11.63 -10.07
CA ASP A 111 -8.44 -12.06 -11.26
C ASP A 111 -7.00 -12.51 -10.93
N ALA A 112 -6.40 -11.91 -9.90
CA ALA A 112 -5.09 -12.29 -9.36
C ALA A 112 -5.12 -13.58 -8.50
N GLY A 113 -6.30 -14.21 -8.34
CA GLY A 113 -6.47 -15.49 -7.65
C GLY A 113 -6.59 -15.40 -6.13
N PHE A 114 -7.04 -14.26 -5.60
CA PHE A 114 -7.44 -14.14 -4.20
C PHE A 114 -8.77 -14.88 -3.95
N THR A 115 -8.87 -15.59 -2.83
CA THR A 115 -10.10 -16.31 -2.46
C THR A 115 -11.10 -15.37 -1.81
N GLU A 116 -12.40 -15.71 -1.80
CA GLU A 116 -13.41 -14.89 -1.12
C GLU A 116 -13.07 -14.66 0.36
N GLU A 117 -12.57 -15.69 1.07
CA GLU A 117 -12.09 -15.56 2.46
C GLU A 117 -10.95 -14.54 2.63
N GLU A 118 -10.10 -14.35 1.62
CA GLU A 118 -9.02 -13.35 1.66
C GLU A 118 -9.51 -11.93 1.29
N LEU A 119 -10.74 -11.81 0.78
CA LEU A 119 -11.36 -10.56 0.32
C LEU A 119 -12.41 -10.00 1.27
N GLU A 120 -12.87 -10.81 2.24
CA GLU A 120 -13.76 -10.43 3.35
C GLU A 120 -13.01 -9.75 4.50
#